data_AF-A0A225DWP9-F1
#
_entry.id   AF-A0A225DWP9-F1
#
_cell.length_a   1.000
_cell.length_b   1.000
_cell.length_c   1.000
_cell.angle_alpha   90.00
_cell.angle_beta   90.00
_cell.angle_gamma   90.00
#
_symmetry.space_group_name_H-M   'P 1'
#
loop_
_entity.id
_entity.type
_entity.pdbx_description
1 polymer ?
#
loop_
_entity_poly.entity_id
_entity_poly.type
_entity_poly.pdbx_seq_one_letter_code
_entity_poly.pdbx_strand_id
1 'polypeptide(L)'
;MNPYEDGIVMASGLHAVPTRRIACKEVRTVKFPSGTYFYNPMWSHFGEKLQGHAGSYFLESPKSRADHWNIYDQVLVRPELLPYFRDEDVQIIWHDPIGDRSLLGPDGVPNREEFSDHLPVAFKINL
;
A
#
# COMPACT_ATOMS: atom_id res chain seq x y z
N MET A 1 2.29 5.45 7.44
CA MET A 1 1.69 6.58 6.71
C MET A 1 0.78 6.02 5.63
N ASN A 2 -0.44 6.53 5.49
CA ASN A 2 -1.32 6.11 4.40
C ASN A 2 -0.81 6.61 3.03
N PRO A 3 -1.19 5.96 1.91
CA PRO A 3 -0.71 6.31 0.57
C PRO A 3 -0.95 7.76 0.12
N TYR A 4 -1.90 8.45 0.76
CA TYR A 4 -2.27 9.84 0.47
C TYR A 4 -1.65 10.86 1.42
N GLU A 5 -0.89 10.44 2.43
CA GLU A 5 -0.31 11.36 3.42
C GLU A 5 0.89 12.11 2.84
N ASP A 6 1.14 13.31 3.37
CA ASP A 6 2.11 14.27 2.84
C ASP A 6 3.52 13.67 2.66
N GLY A 7 3.97 12.85 3.60
CA GLY A 7 5.28 12.17 3.50
C GLY A 7 5.40 11.24 2.28
N ILE A 8 4.27 10.72 1.78
CA ILE A 8 4.21 9.86 0.58
C ILE A 8 4.10 10.71 -0.69
N VAL A 9 3.21 11.71 -0.73
CA VAL A 9 2.82 12.39 -1.98
C VAL A 9 3.60 13.67 -2.28
N MET A 10 4.15 14.35 -1.27
CA MET A 10 4.83 15.63 -1.48
C MET A 10 6.16 15.46 -2.22
N ALA A 11 6.52 16.46 -3.04
CA ALA A 11 7.82 16.53 -3.71
C ALA A 11 9.00 16.62 -2.74
N SER A 12 8.77 17.12 -1.51
CA SER A 12 9.74 17.13 -0.40
C SER A 12 9.76 15.82 0.40
N GLY A 13 8.84 14.89 0.12
CA GLY A 13 8.76 13.56 0.70
C GLY A 13 9.19 12.50 -0.31
N LEU A 14 8.45 11.39 -0.39
CA LEU A 14 8.72 10.31 -1.33
C LEU A 14 8.23 10.60 -2.76
N HIS A 15 7.44 11.66 -2.97
CA HIS A 15 6.95 12.07 -4.29
C HIS A 15 6.30 10.91 -5.07
N ALA A 16 5.52 10.08 -4.37
CA ALA A 16 4.88 8.92 -4.94
C ALA A 16 3.49 9.25 -5.51
N VAL A 17 3.14 8.62 -6.63
CA VAL A 17 1.89 8.88 -7.36
C VAL A 17 1.15 7.57 -7.65
N PRO A 18 -0.20 7.61 -7.71
CA PRO A 18 -1.01 6.40 -7.87
C PRO A 18 -1.12 5.89 -9.31
N THR A 19 -0.53 6.58 -10.29
CA THR A 19 -0.66 6.19 -11.70
C THR A 19 0.70 6.07 -12.37
N ARG A 20 0.90 4.95 -13.06
CA ARG A 20 2.10 4.66 -13.86
C ARG A 20 2.41 5.78 -14.84
N ARG A 21 1.39 6.29 -15.53
CA ARG A 21 1.53 7.38 -16.51
C ARG A 21 2.14 8.65 -15.92
N ILE A 22 1.82 8.99 -14.66
CA ILE A 22 2.44 10.15 -14.00
C ILE A 22 3.84 9.78 -13.51
N ALA A 23 4.01 8.57 -12.95
CA ALA A 23 5.31 8.12 -12.45
C ALA A 23 6.39 8.08 -13.55
N CYS A 24 6.03 7.71 -14.78
CA CYS A 24 6.95 7.70 -15.92
C CYS A 24 7.26 9.08 -16.52
N LYS A 25 6.73 10.19 -15.97
CA LYS A 25 7.07 11.52 -16.48
C LYS A 25 8.49 11.88 -16.03
N GLU A 26 9.36 12.15 -16.99
CA GLU A 26 10.79 12.35 -16.74
C GLU A 26 11.11 13.59 -15.89
N VAL A 27 10.35 14.68 -16.03
CA VAL A 27 10.59 15.92 -15.27
C VAL A 27 9.27 16.69 -15.08
N ARG A 28 9.00 17.12 -13.84
CA ARG A 28 8.04 18.20 -13.58
C ARG A 28 8.86 19.45 -13.30
N THR A 29 8.59 20.56 -13.98
CA THR A 29 9.19 21.87 -13.68
C THR A 29 8.61 22.40 -12.37
N VAL A 30 8.96 21.80 -11.24
CA VAL A 30 8.75 22.37 -9.91
C VAL A 30 10.08 22.96 -9.49
N LYS A 31 10.08 24.01 -8.67
CA LYS A 31 11.25 24.77 -8.18
C LYS A 31 12.31 23.95 -7.41
N PHE A 32 12.11 22.63 -7.31
CA PHE A 32 13.03 21.66 -6.73
C PHE A 32 13.44 20.70 -7.85
N PRO A 33 14.73 20.31 -7.96
CA PRO A 33 15.15 19.34 -8.95
C PRO A 33 14.23 18.13 -8.82
N SER A 34 13.44 17.84 -9.85
CA SER A 34 12.39 16.83 -9.79
C SER A 34 13.05 15.47 -9.56
N GLY A 35 13.15 15.07 -8.31
CA GLY A 35 13.43 13.70 -7.94
C GLY A 35 12.40 12.83 -8.65
N THR A 36 12.90 11.80 -9.34
CA THR A 36 12.08 10.86 -10.10
C THR A 36 10.94 10.36 -9.23
N TYR A 37 9.72 10.40 -9.78
CA TYR A 37 8.52 9.90 -9.11
C TYR A 37 8.71 8.46 -8.64
N PHE A 38 8.01 8.07 -7.58
CA PHE A 38 7.67 6.67 -7.37
C PHE A 38 6.25 6.41 -7.86
N TYR A 39 6.01 5.22 -8.42
CA TYR A 39 4.67 4.68 -8.55
C TYR A 39 4.28 4.00 -7.23
N ASN A 40 3.11 4.32 -6.68
CA ASN A 40 2.57 3.66 -5.49
C ASN A 40 1.35 2.82 -5.86
N PRO A 41 1.51 1.50 -6.11
CA PRO A 41 0.39 0.62 -6.38
C PRO A 41 -0.52 0.38 -5.17
N MET A 42 -0.10 0.74 -3.95
CA MET A 42 -0.91 0.51 -2.74
C MET A 42 -2.23 1.29 -2.76
N TRP A 43 -2.34 2.34 -3.57
CA TRP A 43 -3.62 3.03 -3.79
C TRP A 43 -4.73 2.11 -4.33
N SER A 44 -4.39 1.03 -5.03
CA SER A 44 -5.36 0.04 -5.51
C SER A 44 -5.99 -0.80 -4.40
N HIS A 45 -5.46 -0.72 -3.18
CA HIS A 45 -5.95 -1.44 -2.01
C HIS A 45 -6.97 -0.65 -1.18
N PHE A 46 -7.28 0.60 -1.56
CA PHE A 46 -8.40 1.32 -0.93
C PHE A 46 -9.75 0.70 -1.29
N GLY A 47 -10.65 0.67 -0.31
CA GLY A 47 -11.97 0.04 -0.39
C GLY A 47 -11.98 -1.38 0.16
N GLU A 48 -13.17 -1.84 0.55
CA GLU A 48 -13.38 -3.19 1.07
C GLU A 48 -13.08 -4.24 -0.01
N LYS A 49 -12.22 -5.21 0.32
CA LYS A 49 -12.02 -6.41 -0.49
C LYS A 49 -13.12 -7.43 -0.18
N LEU A 50 -13.36 -8.37 -1.09
CA LEU A 50 -14.37 -9.42 -0.91
C LEU A 50 -14.23 -10.21 0.40
N GLN A 51 -13.03 -10.19 0.98
CA GLN A 51 -12.66 -10.90 2.19
C GLN A 51 -12.80 -10.05 3.47
N GLY A 52 -13.36 -8.83 3.36
CA GLY A 52 -13.75 -7.99 4.50
C GLY A 52 -12.66 -7.08 5.07
N HIS A 53 -11.44 -7.11 4.53
CA HIS A 53 -10.37 -6.17 4.90
C HIS A 53 -10.22 -5.04 3.87
N ALA A 54 -9.75 -3.88 4.31
CA ALA A 54 -9.56 -2.68 3.47
C ALA A 54 -8.19 -2.01 3.63
N GLY A 55 -7.22 -2.74 4.19
CA GLY A 55 -5.87 -2.22 4.42
C GLY A 55 -4.94 -3.28 5.00
N SER A 56 -3.73 -2.85 5.37
CA SER A 56 -2.72 -3.69 6.02
C SER A 56 -2.76 -3.57 7.55
N TYR A 57 -3.44 -2.57 8.10
CA TYR A 57 -3.50 -2.33 9.53
C TYR A 57 -4.88 -1.86 9.97
N PHE A 58 -5.39 -2.40 11.08
CA PHE A 58 -6.64 -1.93 11.68
C PHE A 58 -6.36 -1.18 12.99
N LEU A 59 -6.71 0.10 13.00
CA LEU A 59 -6.62 0.94 14.18
C LEU A 59 -8.02 1.18 14.75
N GLU A 60 -8.28 0.59 15.90
CA GLU A 60 -9.44 0.97 16.71
C GLU A 60 -9.12 2.30 17.40
N SER A 61 -9.55 3.41 16.81
CA SER A 61 -9.32 4.75 17.36
C SER A 61 -10.64 5.46 17.63
N PRO A 62 -10.86 6.02 18.84
CA PRO A 62 -12.01 6.88 19.14
C PRO A 62 -11.83 8.30 18.56
N LYS A 63 -10.88 8.51 17.64
CA LYS A 63 -10.58 9.81 17.03
C LYS A 63 -11.61 10.18 15.97
N SER A 64 -11.71 11.47 15.64
CA SER A 64 -12.62 12.03 14.63
C SER A 64 -12.41 11.50 13.20
N ARG A 65 -11.29 10.82 12.94
CA ARG A 65 -10.95 10.27 11.62
C ARG A 65 -11.36 8.80 11.58
N ALA A 66 -12.42 8.51 10.82
CA ALA A 66 -13.08 7.21 10.73
C ALA A 66 -12.44 6.27 9.69
N ASP A 67 -11.11 6.29 9.57
CA ASP A 67 -10.42 5.45 8.57
C ASP A 67 -10.50 3.97 8.96
N HIS A 68 -10.31 3.66 10.26
CA HIS A 68 -10.20 2.34 10.86
C HIS A 68 -9.13 1.45 10.20
N TRP A 69 -9.37 1.04 8.95
CA TRP A 69 -8.39 0.41 8.09
C TRP A 69 -7.40 1.43 7.51
N ASN A 70 -6.14 1.04 7.55
CA ASN A 70 -5.02 1.82 7.05
C ASN A 70 -4.13 0.97 6.17
N ILE A 71 -3.50 1.59 5.18
CA ILE A 71 -2.48 0.96 4.34
C ILE A 71 -1.15 1.58 4.76
N TYR A 72 -0.60 1.17 5.91
CA TYR A 72 0.63 1.77 6.42
C TYR A 72 1.89 1.17 5.82
N ASP A 73 1.79 -0.06 5.34
CA ASP A 73 2.86 -0.79 4.67
C ASP A 73 2.84 -0.39 3.19
N GLN A 74 3.94 0.19 2.71
CA GLN A 74 4.01 0.78 1.37
C GLN A 74 4.95 0.01 0.44
N VAL A 75 4.48 -0.30 -0.76
CA VAL A 75 5.34 -0.68 -1.89
C VAL A 75 5.45 0.53 -2.81
N LEU A 76 6.68 1.00 -3.05
CA LEU A 76 6.97 2.11 -3.96
C LEU A 76 7.91 1.63 -5.06
N VAL A 77 7.49 1.83 -6.31
CA VAL A 77 8.18 1.29 -7.48
C VAL A 77 8.80 2.42 -8.28
N ARG A 78 10.11 2.29 -8.53
CA ARG A 78 10.83 3.19 -9.43
C ARG A 78 10.32 3.04 -10.88
N PRO A 79 10.23 4.12 -11.67
CA PRO A 79 9.74 4.04 -13.04
C PRO A 79 10.47 3.02 -13.91
N GLU A 80 11.77 2.87 -13.69
CA GLU A 80 12.66 1.93 -14.39
C GLU A 80 12.30 0.45 -14.14
N LEU A 81 11.61 0.15 -13.04
CA LEU A 81 11.15 -1.20 -12.69
C LEU A 81 9.72 -1.50 -13.17
N LEU A 82 8.98 -0.49 -13.65
CA LEU A 82 7.60 -0.66 -14.11
C LEU A 82 7.40 -1.64 -15.27
N PRO A 83 8.37 -1.83 -16.21
CA PRO A 83 8.26 -2.88 -17.22
C PRO A 83 8.18 -4.30 -16.63
N TYR A 84 8.79 -4.51 -15.45
CA TYR A 84 8.92 -5.79 -14.77
C TYR A 84 7.90 -5.98 -13.63
N PHE A 85 7.11 -4.94 -13.34
CA PHE A 85 6.12 -4.91 -12.27
C PHE A 85 4.71 -5.07 -12.83
N ARG A 86 3.86 -5.82 -12.14
CA ARG A 86 2.43 -6.01 -12.43
C ARG A 86 1.62 -5.58 -11.21
N ASP A 87 0.50 -4.89 -11.42
CA ASP A 87 -0.25 -4.30 -10.30
C ASP A 87 -0.97 -5.40 -9.50
N GLU A 88 -1.36 -6.48 -10.18
CA GLU A 88 -1.93 -7.71 -9.62
C GLU A 88 -0.94 -8.51 -8.75
N ASP A 89 0.37 -8.27 -8.90
CA ASP A 89 1.42 -8.97 -8.16
C ASP A 89 1.63 -8.36 -6.76
N VAL A 90 1.05 -7.20 -6.43
CA VAL A 90 1.09 -6.63 -5.06
C VAL A 90 -0.20 -6.88 -4.30
N GLN A 91 -0.09 -7.59 -3.19
CA GLN A 91 -1.22 -8.09 -2.44
C GLN A 91 -1.03 -7.88 -0.95
N ILE A 92 -2.13 -7.55 -0.27
CA ILE A 92 -2.23 -7.61 1.18
C ILE A 92 -2.75 -9.02 1.51
N ILE A 93 -1.94 -9.80 2.22
CA ILE A 93 -2.21 -11.20 2.50
C ILE A 93 -3.07 -11.30 3.75
N TRP A 94 -4.24 -11.92 3.63
CA TRP A 94 -5.19 -12.15 4.73
C TRP A 94 -5.36 -13.64 5.06
N HIS A 95 -4.79 -14.54 4.26
CA HIS A 95 -4.90 -15.99 4.41
C HIS A 95 -3.58 -16.68 4.04
N ASP A 96 -3.18 -17.67 4.84
CA ASP A 96 -2.10 -18.60 4.56
C ASP A 96 -2.67 -19.83 3.82
N PRO A 97 -2.38 -20.00 2.52
CA PRO A 97 -2.91 -21.12 1.74
C PRO A 97 -2.23 -22.45 2.05
N ILE A 98 -1.05 -22.45 2.69
CA ILE A 98 -0.32 -23.68 3.02
C ILE A 98 -0.92 -24.30 4.28
N GLY A 99 -1.17 -23.49 5.30
CA GLY A 99 -1.80 -23.91 6.54
C GLY A 99 -3.33 -23.90 6.51
N ASP A 100 -3.95 -23.34 5.47
CA ASP A 100 -5.38 -23.02 5.38
C ASP A 100 -5.88 -22.22 6.59
N ARG A 101 -5.22 -21.09 6.88
CA ARG A 101 -5.50 -20.27 8.06
C ARG A 101 -5.73 -18.82 7.70
N SER A 102 -6.80 -18.23 8.24
CA SER A 102 -7.03 -16.79 8.20
C SER A 102 -6.04 -16.06 9.10
N LEU A 103 -5.45 -14.97 8.60
CA LEU A 103 -4.67 -14.02 9.40
C LEU A 103 -5.57 -12.97 10.08
N LEU A 104 -6.85 -12.95 9.71
CA LEU A 104 -7.90 -12.17 10.37
C LEU A 104 -8.50 -12.95 11.55
N GLY A 105 -8.82 -12.23 12.62
CA GLY A 105 -9.57 -12.73 13.76
C GLY A 105 -11.07 -12.86 13.48
N PRO A 106 -11.85 -13.39 14.45
CA PRO A 106 -13.30 -13.59 14.30
C PRO A 106 -14.11 -12.31 14.05
N ASP A 107 -13.57 -11.17 14.42
CA ASP A 107 -14.12 -9.82 14.23
C ASP A 107 -13.75 -9.20 12.87
N GLY A 108 -12.98 -9.92 12.03
CA GLY A 108 -12.64 -9.49 10.67
C GLY A 108 -11.47 -8.52 10.58
N VAL A 109 -10.70 -8.32 11.67
CA VAL A 109 -9.49 -7.47 11.70
C VAL A 109 -8.23 -8.33 11.91
N PRO A 110 -7.00 -7.79 11.78
CA PRO A 110 -5.78 -8.60 11.93
C PRO A 110 -5.70 -9.26 13.32
N ASN A 111 -5.45 -10.58 13.33
CA ASN A 111 -5.31 -11.35 14.56
C ASN A 111 -3.92 -11.07 15.19
N ARG A 112 -3.87 -10.06 16.05
CA ARG A 112 -2.68 -9.63 16.77
C ARG A 112 -2.21 -10.57 17.86
N GLU A 113 -3.09 -11.46 18.35
CA GLU A 113 -2.77 -12.39 19.42
C GLU A 113 -1.96 -13.58 18.88
N GLU A 114 -2.35 -14.09 17.71
CA GLU A 114 -1.69 -15.25 17.09
C GLU A 114 -0.61 -14.85 16.08
N PHE A 115 -0.79 -13.74 15.36
CA PHE A 115 0.11 -13.32 14.27
C PHE A 115 0.70 -11.93 14.49
N SER A 116 0.00 -10.89 14.04
CA SER A 116 0.45 -9.50 14.04
C SER A 116 -0.75 -8.56 13.94
N ASP A 117 -0.60 -7.34 14.43
CA ASP A 117 -1.53 -6.25 14.22
C ASP A 117 -1.51 -5.70 12.78
N HIS A 118 -0.54 -6.14 11.96
CA HIS A 118 -0.46 -5.87 10.53
C HIS A 118 -0.69 -7.15 9.69
N LEU A 119 -1.36 -7.00 8.54
CA LEU A 119 -1.38 -7.98 7.47
C LEU A 119 -0.11 -7.85 6.61
N PRO A 120 0.53 -8.97 6.24
CA PRO A 120 1.69 -8.93 5.36
C PRO A 120 1.36 -8.33 3.99
N VAL A 121 2.31 -7.59 3.42
CA VAL A 121 2.27 -7.16 2.01
C VAL A 121 3.30 -7.98 1.23
N ALA A 122 2.83 -8.68 0.20
CA ALA A 122 3.67 -9.39 -0.74
C ALA A 122 3.67 -8.66 -2.08
N PHE A 123 4.82 -8.66 -2.77
CA PHE A 123 4.91 -8.17 -4.13
C PHE A 123 5.94 -8.97 -4.94
N LYS A 124 5.83 -8.92 -6.26
CA LYS A 124 6.77 -9.56 -7.18
C LYS A 124 7.34 -8.56 -8.20
N ILE A 125 8.61 -8.73 -8.53
CA ILE A 125 9.27 -8.07 -9.66
C ILE A 125 9.86 -9.17 -10.55
N ASN A 126 9.59 -9.11 -11.85
CA ASN A 126 10.03 -10.10 -12.83
C ASN A 126 11.26 -9.59 -13.59
N LEU A 127 12.44 -9.64 -12.96
CA LEU A 127 13.72 -9.13 -13.50
C LEU A 127 14.32 -10.02 -14.60
#